data_AF-A0A927B5I3-F1
#
_entry.id   AF-A0A927B5I3-F1
#
_cell.length_a   1.000
_cell.length_b   1.000
_cell.length_c   1.000
_cell.angle_alpha   90.00
_cell.angle_beta   90.00
_cell.angle_gamma   90.00
#
_symmetry.space_group_name_H-M   'P 1'
#
loop_
_entity.id
_entity.type
_entity.pdbx_description
1 polymer ?
#
loop_
_entity_poly.entity_id
_entity_poly.type
_entity_poly.pdbx_seq_one_letter_code
_entity_poly.pdbx_strand_id
1 'polypeptide(L)'
;MKSKNLVSLFVAVIFLVLAVTGLLIYFGQGSHIVDHTHAWFGILFVTAAIFHIVNNWSSLKGYTKNRRTGGIQKEFVAPAIVAIVFAAGIGFDVPVFDKLANAGKNLMRGDKPRPESMPQSTVDSIANSVETAYANAYTKGDTAALAAIMPVKTAVTTEAGTILRGSDLQQNILKRTAPEVIKTKVDNAEALDDHLIIVRGTFTNSTVTTPSVYTHVLKEQNKKWQIVAAQRAFPSVQ
;
A
#
# COMPACT_ATOMS: atom_id res chain seq x y z
N MET A 1 -1.75 -4.48 -48.29
CA MET A 1 -2.81 -3.45 -48.30
C MET A 1 -2.60 -2.54 -47.09
N LYS A 2 -2.18 -1.27 -47.29
CA LYS A 2 -2.04 -0.31 -46.19
C LYS A 2 -3.43 0.19 -45.79
N SER A 3 -4.16 -0.55 -44.97
CA SER A 3 -5.45 -0.11 -44.40
C SER A 3 -5.21 0.94 -43.31
N LYS A 4 -4.61 2.08 -43.69
CA LYS A 4 -4.29 3.19 -42.78
C LYS A 4 -5.49 3.58 -41.92
N ASN A 5 -6.69 3.56 -42.51
CA ASN A 5 -7.95 3.87 -41.83
C ASN A 5 -8.30 2.84 -40.75
N LEU A 6 -8.07 1.54 -41.00
CA LEU A 6 -8.32 0.49 -40.01
C LEU A 6 -7.37 0.63 -38.82
N VAL A 7 -6.08 0.90 -39.09
CA VAL A 7 -5.07 1.10 -38.05
C VAL A 7 -5.40 2.32 -37.19
N SER A 8 -5.79 3.42 -37.81
CA SER A 8 -6.19 4.63 -37.10
C SER A 8 -7.46 4.40 -36.26
N LEU A 9 -8.46 3.72 -36.80
CA LEU A 9 -9.70 3.42 -36.07
C LEU A 9 -9.42 2.47 -34.89
N PHE A 10 -8.54 1.50 -35.07
CA PHE A 10 -8.11 0.60 -34.00
C PHE A 10 -7.40 1.34 -32.86
N VAL A 11 -6.46 2.23 -33.20
CA VAL A 11 -5.80 3.11 -32.21
C VAL A 11 -6.82 3.98 -31.47
N ALA A 12 -7.83 4.52 -32.19
CA ALA A 12 -8.87 5.33 -31.57
C ALA A 12 -9.72 4.55 -30.55
N VAL A 13 -10.10 3.31 -30.85
CA VAL A 13 -10.84 2.44 -29.93
C VAL A 13 -10.00 2.12 -28.69
N ILE A 14 -8.74 1.74 -28.87
CA ILE A 14 -7.84 1.45 -27.73
C ILE A 14 -7.65 2.69 -26.87
N PHE A 15 -7.43 3.85 -27.49
CA PHE A 15 -7.31 5.12 -26.80
C PHE A 15 -8.57 5.43 -25.97
N LEU A 16 -9.76 5.19 -26.50
CA LEU A 16 -11.02 5.40 -25.76
C LEU A 16 -11.08 4.52 -24.50
N VAL A 17 -10.73 3.24 -24.62
CA VAL A 17 -10.69 2.33 -23.46
C VAL A 17 -9.67 2.81 -22.42
N LEU A 18 -8.47 3.20 -22.85
CA LEU A 18 -7.45 3.76 -21.96
C LEU A 18 -7.89 5.06 -21.28
N ALA A 19 -8.55 5.96 -22.01
CA ALA A 19 -9.02 7.22 -21.48
C ALA A 19 -10.10 7.00 -20.40
N VAL A 20 -11.09 6.16 -20.69
CA VAL A 20 -12.17 5.83 -19.74
C VAL A 20 -11.60 5.14 -18.49
N THR A 21 -10.79 4.09 -18.67
CA THR A 21 -10.20 3.37 -17.54
C THR A 21 -9.23 4.23 -16.74
N GLY A 22 -8.43 5.08 -17.40
CA GLY A 22 -7.52 6.01 -16.75
C GLY A 22 -8.26 7.05 -15.91
N LEU A 23 -9.39 7.57 -16.41
CA LEU A 23 -10.26 8.47 -15.63
C LEU A 23 -10.87 7.77 -14.42
N LEU A 24 -11.38 6.54 -14.58
CA LEU A 24 -11.90 5.75 -13.46
C LEU A 24 -10.85 5.57 -12.37
N ILE A 25 -9.62 5.22 -12.73
CA ILE A 25 -8.50 5.07 -11.79
C ILE A 25 -8.16 6.42 -11.12
N TYR A 26 -8.08 7.48 -11.92
CA TYR A 26 -7.79 8.84 -11.44
C TYR A 26 -8.82 9.34 -10.42
N PHE A 27 -10.10 9.00 -10.62
CA PHE A 27 -11.18 9.32 -9.70
C PHE A 27 -11.35 8.32 -8.53
N GLY A 28 -10.46 7.33 -8.40
CA GLY A 28 -10.50 6.34 -7.32
C GLY A 28 -11.60 5.27 -7.48
N GLN A 29 -12.16 5.14 -8.68
CA GLN A 29 -13.16 4.12 -9.04
C GLN A 29 -12.53 2.91 -9.77
N GLY A 30 -11.19 2.80 -9.72
CA GLY A 30 -10.46 1.65 -10.25
C GLY A 30 -10.77 0.38 -9.44
N SER A 31 -11.34 -0.63 -10.09
CA SER A 31 -11.37 -2.00 -9.55
C SER A 31 -10.18 -2.79 -10.11
N HIS A 32 -9.89 -3.95 -9.53
CA HIS A 32 -8.87 -4.87 -10.06
C HIS A 32 -9.06 -5.14 -11.57
N ILE A 33 -10.30 -5.25 -12.04
CA ILE A 33 -10.60 -5.44 -13.47
C ILE A 33 -10.22 -4.19 -14.27
N VAL A 34 -10.53 -2.99 -13.78
CA VAL A 34 -10.23 -1.71 -14.45
C VAL A 34 -8.71 -1.50 -14.54
N ASP A 35 -7.97 -1.74 -13.45
CA ASP A 35 -6.52 -1.58 -13.38
C ASP A 35 -5.81 -2.52 -14.37
N HIS A 36 -6.20 -3.79 -14.36
CA HIS A 36 -5.67 -4.78 -15.31
C HIS A 36 -6.06 -4.46 -16.75
N THR A 37 -7.30 -4.01 -17.00
CA THR A 37 -7.74 -3.60 -18.34
C THR A 37 -6.89 -2.44 -18.83
N HIS A 38 -6.66 -1.41 -18.02
CA HIS A 38 -5.84 -0.25 -18.38
C HIS A 38 -4.40 -0.65 -18.71
N ALA A 39 -3.77 -1.46 -17.85
CA ALA A 39 -2.39 -1.90 -18.05
C ALA A 39 -2.23 -2.70 -19.36
N TRP A 40 -3.09 -3.69 -19.61
CA TRP A 40 -3.03 -4.51 -20.83
C TRP A 40 -3.37 -3.73 -22.09
N PHE A 41 -4.39 -2.85 -22.04
CA PHE A 41 -4.67 -1.95 -23.16
C PHE A 41 -3.54 -0.94 -23.39
N GLY A 42 -2.75 -0.60 -22.36
CA GLY A 42 -1.56 0.24 -22.48
C GLY A 42 -0.48 -0.42 -23.33
N ILE A 43 -0.20 -1.69 -23.07
CA ILE A 43 0.73 -2.51 -23.88
C ILE A 43 0.23 -2.62 -25.33
N LEU A 44 -1.07 -2.88 -25.50
CA LEU A 44 -1.69 -2.95 -26.82
C LEU A 44 -1.62 -1.61 -27.55
N PHE A 45 -1.81 -0.49 -26.84
CA PHE A 45 -1.74 0.85 -27.39
C PHE A 45 -0.34 1.19 -27.89
N VAL A 46 0.71 0.88 -27.12
CA VAL A 46 2.10 1.08 -27.57
C VAL A 46 2.37 0.31 -28.86
N THR A 47 1.95 -0.96 -28.91
CA THR A 47 2.09 -1.80 -30.11
C THR A 47 1.34 -1.19 -31.31
N ALA A 48 0.09 -0.80 -31.11
CA ALA A 48 -0.73 -0.18 -32.15
C ALA A 48 -0.19 1.19 -32.60
N ALA A 49 0.35 1.99 -31.67
CA ALA A 49 0.95 3.30 -31.94
C ALA A 49 2.22 3.18 -32.79
N ILE A 50 3.09 2.20 -32.51
CA ILE A 50 4.25 1.91 -33.36
C ILE A 50 3.80 1.59 -34.79
N PHE A 51 2.82 0.69 -34.94
CA PHE A 51 2.28 0.34 -36.26
C PHE A 51 1.65 1.54 -36.97
N HIS A 52 0.93 2.38 -36.23
CA HIS A 52 0.34 3.61 -36.73
C HIS A 52 1.39 4.61 -37.23
N ILE A 53 2.47 4.83 -36.46
CA ILE A 53 3.58 5.72 -36.82
C ILE A 53 4.27 5.22 -38.09
N VAL A 54 4.62 3.93 -38.16
CA VAL A 54 5.29 3.34 -39.32
C VAL A 54 4.41 3.44 -40.58
N ASN A 55 3.12 3.16 -40.48
CA ASN A 55 2.20 3.24 -41.62
C ASN A 55 1.89 4.66 -42.08
N ASN A 56 2.00 5.65 -41.19
CA ASN A 56 1.69 7.06 -41.46
C ASN A 56 2.92 7.98 -41.44
N TRP A 57 4.12 7.41 -41.55
CA TRP A 57 5.39 8.13 -41.46
C TRP A 57 5.51 9.30 -42.43
N SER A 58 5.03 9.15 -43.67
CA SER A 58 5.02 10.22 -44.67
C SER A 58 4.20 11.43 -44.25
N SER A 59 3.06 11.19 -43.59
CA SER A 59 2.18 12.24 -43.10
C SER A 59 2.79 12.94 -41.89
N LEU A 60 3.35 12.17 -40.95
CA LEU A 60 4.03 12.71 -39.76
C LEU A 60 5.20 13.63 -40.13
N LYS A 61 6.03 13.25 -41.12
CA LYS A 61 7.10 14.13 -41.64
C LYS A 61 6.56 15.45 -42.20
N GLY A 62 5.40 15.42 -42.84
CA GLY A 62 4.75 16.60 -43.39
C GLY A 62 4.29 17.60 -42.32
N TYR A 63 3.88 17.10 -41.16
CA TYR A 63 3.48 17.92 -40.01
C TYR A 63 4.66 18.37 -39.13
N THR A 64 5.78 17.65 -39.16
CA THR A 64 6.97 18.03 -38.38
C THR A 64 7.88 19.00 -39.10
N LYS A 65 7.91 19.01 -40.44
CA LYS A 65 8.83 19.83 -41.24
C LYS A 65 8.10 20.92 -42.02
N ASN A 66 8.56 22.17 -41.90
CA ASN A 66 8.04 23.27 -42.70
C ASN A 66 8.49 23.09 -44.16
N ARG A 67 7.53 23.03 -45.10
CA ARG A 67 7.82 22.82 -46.52
C ARG A 67 8.58 23.98 -47.18
N ARG A 68 8.50 25.20 -46.66
CA ARG A 68 9.17 26.39 -47.20
C ARG A 68 10.57 26.62 -46.62
N THR A 69 10.76 26.37 -45.32
CA THR A 69 12.02 26.71 -44.63
C THR A 69 12.85 25.48 -44.25
N GLY A 70 12.30 24.26 -44.38
CA GLY A 70 12.98 23.02 -44.00
C GLY A 70 13.18 22.81 -42.50
N GLY A 71 12.85 23.79 -41.65
CA GLY A 71 12.92 23.70 -40.19
C GLY A 71 11.76 22.92 -39.55
N ILE A 72 11.86 22.66 -38.25
CA ILE A 72 10.82 21.99 -37.46
C ILE A 72 9.64 22.96 -37.26
N GLN A 73 8.41 22.48 -37.44
CA GLN A 73 7.18 23.24 -37.23
C GLN A 73 6.97 23.53 -35.74
N LYS A 74 6.58 24.77 -35.39
CA LYS A 74 6.35 25.19 -34.00
C LYS A 74 5.23 24.37 -33.35
N GLU A 75 4.27 23.95 -34.16
CA GLU A 75 3.14 23.10 -33.84
C GLU A 75 3.57 21.71 -33.34
N PHE A 76 4.78 21.26 -33.69
CA PHE A 76 5.37 20.04 -33.14
C PHE A 76 6.21 20.31 -31.88
N VAL A 77 6.93 21.43 -31.86
CA VAL A 77 7.82 21.79 -30.74
C VAL A 77 7.02 22.02 -29.45
N ALA A 78 5.90 22.74 -29.52
CA ALA A 78 5.07 23.04 -28.35
C ALA A 78 4.58 21.76 -27.61
N PRO A 79 3.90 20.80 -28.26
CA PRO A 79 3.47 19.57 -27.58
C PRO A 79 4.65 18.70 -27.12
N ALA A 80 5.77 18.69 -27.85
CA ALA A 80 6.97 17.98 -27.42
C ALA A 80 7.55 18.55 -26.12
N ILE A 81 7.64 19.88 -26.00
CA ILE A 81 8.07 20.54 -24.77
C ILE A 81 7.11 20.23 -23.62
N VAL A 82 5.80 20.33 -23.85
CA VAL A 82 4.81 20.00 -22.81
C VAL A 82 4.97 18.55 -22.33
N ALA A 83 5.13 17.59 -23.25
CA ALA A 83 5.35 16.19 -22.91
C ALA A 83 6.64 15.99 -22.08
N ILE A 84 7.74 16.66 -22.45
CA ILE A 84 9.01 16.60 -21.71
C ILE A 84 8.86 17.20 -20.31
N VAL A 85 8.19 18.35 -20.18
CA VAL A 85 7.97 19.01 -18.88
C VAL A 85 7.13 18.13 -17.96
N PHE A 86 6.05 17.53 -18.47
CA PHE A 86 5.23 16.59 -17.69
C PHE A 86 6.04 15.35 -17.30
N ALA A 87 6.76 14.73 -18.23
CA ALA A 87 7.55 13.53 -17.96
C ALA A 87 8.65 13.80 -16.92
N ALA A 88 9.38 14.90 -17.05
CA ALA A 88 10.40 15.31 -16.10
C ALA A 88 9.79 15.68 -14.74
N GLY A 89 8.71 16.44 -14.73
CA GLY A 89 8.04 16.86 -13.49
C GLY A 89 7.48 15.69 -12.69
N ILE A 90 6.93 14.68 -13.37
CA ILE A 90 6.51 13.42 -12.75
C ILE A 90 7.73 12.60 -12.31
N GLY A 91 8.75 12.47 -13.17
CA GLY A 91 9.94 11.66 -12.87
C GLY A 91 10.85 12.21 -11.76
N PHE A 92 10.77 13.50 -11.46
CA PHE A 92 11.48 14.17 -10.35
C PHE A 92 10.58 14.47 -9.15
N ASP A 93 9.40 13.86 -9.06
CA ASP A 93 8.46 14.00 -7.92
C ASP A 93 8.17 15.46 -7.54
N VAL A 94 7.95 16.32 -8.55
CA VAL A 94 7.68 17.74 -8.29
C VAL A 94 6.29 17.87 -7.62
N PRO A 95 6.15 18.58 -6.47
CA PRO A 95 4.95 18.53 -5.62
C PRO A 95 3.62 18.91 -6.29
N VAL A 96 3.67 19.68 -7.38
CA VAL A 96 2.47 20.04 -8.14
C VAL A 96 1.83 18.82 -8.82
N PHE A 97 2.64 17.87 -9.31
CA PHE A 97 2.13 16.68 -9.99
C PHE A 97 1.50 15.70 -9.00
N ASP A 98 2.03 15.59 -7.78
CA ASP A 98 1.39 14.81 -6.71
C ASP A 98 0.02 15.36 -6.32
N LYS A 99 -0.08 16.69 -6.19
CA LYS A 99 -1.36 17.36 -5.91
C LYS A 99 -2.35 17.11 -7.04
N LEU A 100 -1.92 17.22 -8.28
CA LEU A 100 -2.76 16.94 -9.45
C LEU A 100 -3.18 15.48 -9.52
N ALA A 101 -2.25 14.53 -9.35
CA ALA A 101 -2.52 13.10 -9.39
C ALA A 101 -3.55 12.65 -8.33
N ASN A 102 -3.56 13.32 -7.18
CA ASN A 102 -4.50 13.03 -6.09
C ASN A 102 -5.78 13.89 -6.13
N ALA A 103 -5.85 14.93 -6.98
CA ALA A 103 -7.00 15.83 -7.03
C ALA A 103 -8.29 15.11 -7.45
N GLY A 104 -8.23 14.21 -8.43
CA GLY A 104 -9.38 13.41 -8.87
C GLY A 104 -9.94 12.54 -7.75
N LYS A 105 -9.05 11.81 -7.06
CA LYS A 105 -9.41 11.00 -5.89
C LYS A 105 -10.04 11.85 -4.79
N ASN A 106 -9.47 13.02 -4.51
CA ASN A 106 -10.01 13.94 -3.49
C ASN A 106 -11.36 14.54 -3.89
N LEU A 107 -11.58 14.85 -5.18
CA LEU A 107 -12.85 15.38 -5.68
C LEU A 107 -14.01 14.39 -5.49
N MET A 108 -13.80 13.11 -5.82
CA MET A 108 -14.83 12.08 -5.62
C MET A 108 -14.97 11.64 -4.16
N ARG A 109 -13.89 11.71 -3.38
CA ARG A 109 -13.86 11.26 -1.98
C ARG A 109 -14.44 12.29 -1.01
N GLY A 110 -14.31 13.58 -1.27
CA GLY A 110 -14.56 14.64 -0.28
C GLY A 110 -13.61 14.52 0.93
N ASP A 111 -13.94 15.18 2.05
CA ASP A 111 -13.19 15.08 3.34
C ASP A 111 -13.33 13.73 4.05
N LYS A 112 -13.90 12.71 3.39
CA LYS A 112 -14.07 11.38 3.98
C LYS A 112 -12.69 10.73 4.16
N PRO A 113 -12.33 10.23 5.36
CA PRO A 113 -11.12 9.42 5.58
C PRO A 113 -11.01 8.26 4.58
N ARG A 114 -9.82 7.66 4.47
CA ARG A 114 -9.56 6.51 3.58
C ARG A 114 -10.68 5.45 3.71
N PRO A 115 -11.08 4.80 2.60
CA PRO A 115 -12.24 3.93 2.55
C PRO A 115 -12.18 2.89 3.68
N GLU A 116 -13.31 2.76 4.37
CA GLU A 116 -13.52 2.00 5.61
C GLU A 116 -12.72 0.70 5.66
N SER A 117 -11.55 0.77 6.28
CA SER A 117 -11.07 -0.35 7.06
C SER A 117 -12.16 -0.65 8.09
N MET A 118 -12.49 -1.93 8.27
CA MET A 118 -13.21 -2.51 9.41
C MET A 118 -13.67 -1.51 10.49
N PRO A 119 -14.96 -1.45 10.86
CA PRO A 119 -15.48 -0.46 11.81
C PRO A 119 -14.57 -0.33 13.04
N GLN A 120 -14.27 0.89 13.47
CA GLN A 120 -13.30 1.11 14.56
C GLN A 120 -13.66 0.32 15.83
N SER A 121 -14.96 0.17 16.13
CA SER A 121 -15.43 -0.67 17.24
C SER A 121 -15.05 -2.16 17.08
N THR A 122 -15.05 -2.68 15.86
CA THR A 122 -14.57 -4.03 15.54
C THR A 122 -13.05 -4.12 15.67
N VAL A 123 -12.31 -3.10 15.21
CA VAL A 123 -10.85 -3.02 15.36
C VAL A 123 -10.46 -3.03 16.83
N ASP A 124 -11.10 -2.17 17.62
CA ASP A 124 -10.87 -2.08 19.07
C ASP A 124 -11.22 -3.40 19.77
N SER A 125 -12.32 -4.04 19.37
CA SER A 125 -12.73 -5.34 19.92
C SER A 125 -11.69 -6.43 19.61
N ILE A 126 -11.20 -6.50 18.37
CA ILE A 126 -10.18 -7.49 17.97
C ILE A 126 -8.89 -7.23 18.72
N ALA A 127 -8.39 -6.00 18.72
CA ALA A 127 -7.17 -5.62 19.43
C ALA A 127 -7.24 -6.01 20.91
N ASN A 128 -8.29 -5.61 21.63
CA ASN A 128 -8.45 -5.95 23.04
C ASN A 128 -8.54 -7.47 23.26
N SER A 129 -9.25 -8.20 22.41
CA SER A 129 -9.38 -9.66 22.54
C SER A 129 -8.05 -10.39 22.36
N VAL A 130 -7.26 -10.00 21.35
CA VAL A 130 -5.97 -10.61 21.03
C VAL A 130 -4.94 -10.29 22.10
N GLU A 131 -4.85 -9.03 22.53
CA GLU A 131 -3.90 -8.61 23.57
C GLU A 131 -4.23 -9.23 24.93
N THR A 132 -5.51 -9.36 25.27
CA THR A 132 -5.95 -10.08 26.48
C THR A 132 -5.60 -11.56 26.40
N ALA A 133 -5.83 -12.20 25.25
CA ALA A 133 -5.47 -13.61 25.06
C ALA A 133 -3.96 -13.84 25.17
N TYR A 134 -3.15 -12.95 24.56
CA TYR A 134 -1.70 -12.94 24.67
C TYR A 134 -1.24 -12.81 26.13
N ALA A 135 -1.73 -11.79 26.86
CA ALA A 135 -1.36 -11.55 28.25
C ALA A 135 -1.71 -12.74 29.16
N ASN A 136 -2.89 -13.34 28.96
CA ASN A 136 -3.34 -14.50 29.69
C ASN A 136 -2.50 -15.75 29.39
N ALA A 137 -2.23 -16.03 28.12
CA ALA A 137 -1.43 -17.19 27.72
C ALA A 137 -0.01 -17.11 28.27
N TYR A 138 0.62 -15.94 28.16
CA TYR A 138 1.95 -15.69 28.72
C TYR A 138 1.97 -15.85 30.24
N THR A 139 1.05 -15.19 30.95
CA THR A 139 0.99 -15.20 32.42
C THR A 139 0.83 -16.63 32.97
N LYS A 140 -0.03 -17.42 32.33
CA LYS A 140 -0.30 -18.82 32.69
C LYS A 140 0.81 -19.79 32.28
N GLY A 141 1.74 -19.35 31.42
CA GLY A 141 2.74 -20.23 30.83
C GLY A 141 2.17 -21.22 29.82
N ASP A 142 1.00 -20.94 29.25
CA ASP A 142 0.34 -21.81 28.28
C ASP A 142 0.95 -21.60 26.88
N THR A 143 1.97 -22.39 26.58
CA THR A 143 2.70 -22.29 25.31
C THR A 143 1.87 -22.67 24.09
N ALA A 144 0.85 -23.52 24.26
CA ALA A 144 -0.06 -23.90 23.17
C ALA A 144 -1.01 -22.74 22.81
N ALA A 145 -1.63 -22.11 23.83
CA ALA A 145 -2.43 -20.91 23.63
C ALA A 145 -1.58 -19.75 23.10
N LEU A 146 -0.35 -19.61 23.60
CA LEU A 146 0.57 -18.58 23.12
C LEU A 146 0.94 -18.81 21.65
N ALA A 147 1.23 -20.04 21.23
CA ALA A 147 1.53 -20.36 19.84
C ALA A 147 0.35 -20.11 18.89
N ALA A 148 -0.89 -20.21 19.38
CA ALA A 148 -2.09 -19.94 18.60
C ALA A 148 -2.29 -18.44 18.32
N ILE A 149 -1.88 -17.56 19.24
CA ILE A 149 -1.99 -16.10 19.11
C ILE A 149 -0.72 -15.47 18.53
N MET A 150 0.45 -16.00 18.89
CA MET A 150 1.76 -15.55 18.46
C MET A 150 2.52 -16.75 17.85
N PRO A 151 2.39 -16.96 16.53
CA PRO A 151 3.05 -18.06 15.83
C PRO A 151 4.56 -18.11 16.09
N VAL A 152 5.15 -19.30 16.02
CA VAL A 152 6.59 -19.52 16.30
C VAL A 152 7.54 -18.67 15.44
N LYS A 153 7.09 -18.26 14.25
CA LYS A 153 7.85 -17.44 13.30
C LYS A 153 7.70 -15.93 13.52
N THR A 154 6.86 -15.50 14.46
CA THR A 154 6.64 -14.08 14.75
C THR A 154 7.95 -13.44 15.16
N ALA A 155 8.32 -12.34 14.51
CA ALA A 155 9.48 -11.55 14.89
C ALA A 155 9.13 -10.67 16.08
N VAL A 156 9.96 -10.70 17.12
CA VAL A 156 9.76 -9.95 18.36
C VAL A 156 11.02 -9.15 18.65
N THR A 157 10.90 -7.83 18.67
CA THR A 157 12.00 -6.95 19.09
C THR A 157 11.81 -6.58 20.56
N THR A 158 12.79 -6.91 21.39
CA THR A 158 12.77 -6.57 22.81
C THR A 158 13.17 -5.10 23.03
N GLU A 159 12.96 -4.65 24.25
CA GLU A 159 13.34 -3.33 24.75
C GLU A 159 14.84 -3.06 24.63
N ALA A 160 15.66 -4.12 24.64
CA ALA A 160 17.11 -4.07 24.45
C ALA A 160 17.53 -4.05 22.96
N GLY A 161 16.57 -4.07 22.03
CA GLY A 161 16.83 -4.17 20.59
C GLY A 161 17.16 -5.59 20.10
N THR A 162 17.08 -6.61 20.96
CA THR A 162 17.29 -8.01 20.57
C THR A 162 16.11 -8.51 19.75
N ILE A 163 16.40 -9.15 18.62
CA ILE A 163 15.38 -9.80 17.79
C ILE A 163 15.25 -11.27 18.22
N LEU A 164 14.05 -11.63 18.67
CA LEU A 164 13.62 -12.96 19.03
C LEU A 164 12.56 -13.47 18.05
N ARG A 165 12.33 -14.78 18.06
CA ARG A 165 11.20 -15.43 17.42
C ARG A 165 10.14 -15.80 18.46
N GLY A 166 8.90 -15.99 18.02
CA GLY A 166 7.82 -16.50 18.88
C GLY A 166 8.18 -17.83 19.57
N SER A 167 8.98 -18.69 18.93
CA SER A 167 9.54 -19.90 19.54
C SER A 167 10.44 -19.62 20.74
N ASP A 168 11.23 -18.54 20.67
CA ASP A 168 12.19 -18.20 21.73
C ASP A 168 11.44 -17.72 22.97
N LEU A 169 10.36 -16.94 22.79
CA LEU A 169 9.45 -16.57 23.88
C LEU A 169 8.84 -17.81 24.56
N GLN A 170 8.33 -18.77 23.78
CA GLN A 170 7.76 -20.00 24.33
C GLN A 170 8.80 -20.79 25.13
N GLN A 171 10.02 -20.93 24.62
CA GLN A 171 11.10 -21.60 25.34
C GLN A 171 11.51 -20.86 26.62
N ASN A 172 11.56 -19.53 26.60
CA ASN A 172 11.89 -18.72 27.77
C ASN A 172 10.84 -18.87 28.87
N ILE A 173 9.55 -18.91 28.51
CA ILE A 173 8.46 -19.16 29.45
C ILE A 173 8.59 -20.54 30.11
N LEU A 174 8.91 -21.59 29.33
CA LEU A 174 9.12 -22.94 29.86
C LEU A 174 10.31 -23.04 30.82
N LYS A 175 11.32 -22.18 30.64
CA LYS A 175 12.52 -22.12 31.49
C LYS A 175 12.32 -21.24 32.73
N ARG A 176 11.20 -20.53 32.87
CA ARG A 176 11.02 -19.61 33.99
C ARG A 176 10.92 -20.38 35.31
N THR A 177 11.62 -19.87 36.32
CA THR A 177 11.60 -20.43 37.68
C THR A 177 10.66 -19.68 38.62
N ALA A 178 10.18 -18.50 38.23
CA ALA A 178 9.28 -17.66 39.02
C ALA A 178 8.08 -17.18 38.18
N PRO A 179 6.88 -17.04 38.79
CA PRO A 179 5.72 -16.56 38.07
C PRO A 179 5.86 -15.10 37.65
N GLU A 180 5.71 -14.87 36.34
CA GLU A 180 5.71 -13.56 35.70
C GLU A 180 4.29 -13.27 35.20
N VAL A 181 3.69 -12.18 35.71
CA VAL A 181 2.36 -11.72 35.33
C VAL A 181 2.53 -10.51 34.43
N ILE A 182 1.98 -10.59 33.23
CA ILE A 182 1.98 -9.47 32.28
C ILE A 182 0.57 -8.92 32.14
N LYS A 183 0.46 -7.60 31.98
CA LYS A 183 -0.78 -6.93 31.62
C LYS A 183 -0.54 -6.02 30.44
N THR A 184 -1.42 -6.12 29.45
CA THR A 184 -1.47 -5.24 28.28
C THR A 184 -2.66 -4.30 28.42
N LYS A 185 -2.49 -3.06 27.98
CA LYS A 185 -3.55 -2.08 27.80
C LYS A 185 -3.44 -1.53 26.39
N VAL A 186 -4.49 -1.74 25.59
CA VAL A 186 -4.57 -1.12 24.27
C VAL A 186 -4.81 0.37 24.45
N ASP A 187 -3.89 1.18 23.95
CA ASP A 187 -4.03 2.64 23.96
C ASP A 187 -4.57 3.13 22.61
N ASN A 188 -4.20 2.48 21.51
CA ASN A 188 -4.71 2.77 20.17
C ASN A 188 -4.63 1.53 19.26
N ALA A 189 -5.62 1.35 18.40
CA ALA A 189 -5.59 0.36 17.33
C ALA A 189 -6.08 0.99 16.02
N GLU A 190 -5.45 0.63 14.92
CA GLU A 190 -5.76 1.16 13.59
C GLU A 190 -5.70 0.03 12.57
N ALA A 191 -6.73 -0.10 11.75
CA ALA A 191 -6.73 -1.05 10.65
C ALA A 191 -6.04 -0.42 9.43
N LEU A 192 -5.06 -1.15 8.90
CA LEU A 192 -4.38 -0.78 7.67
C LEU A 192 -5.15 -1.29 6.44
N ASP A 193 -5.83 -2.42 6.60
CA ASP A 193 -6.77 -3.04 5.67
C ASP A 193 -7.71 -3.99 6.45
N ASP A 194 -8.56 -4.76 5.75
CA ASP A 194 -9.52 -5.69 6.36
C ASP A 194 -8.90 -6.88 7.11
N HIS A 195 -7.61 -7.16 6.90
CA HIS A 195 -6.89 -8.30 7.45
C HIS A 195 -5.62 -7.92 8.22
N LEU A 196 -5.37 -6.63 8.43
CA LEU A 196 -4.17 -6.11 9.06
C LEU A 196 -4.48 -4.95 10.01
N ILE A 197 -4.12 -5.10 11.27
CA ILE A 197 -4.31 -4.09 12.32
C ILE A 197 -2.96 -3.80 12.97
N ILE A 198 -2.65 -2.52 13.17
CA ILE A 198 -1.57 -2.09 14.07
C ILE A 198 -2.17 -1.75 15.43
N VAL A 199 -1.60 -2.34 16.48
CA VAL A 199 -1.99 -2.09 17.87
C VAL A 199 -0.82 -1.46 18.61
N ARG A 200 -1.10 -0.38 19.33
CA ARG A 200 -0.17 0.30 20.22
C ARG A 200 -0.75 0.32 21.62
N GLY A 201 0.10 0.07 22.61
CA GLY A 201 -0.37 0.02 23.97
C GLY A 201 0.74 0.03 25.00
N THR A 202 0.31 -0.09 26.24
CA THR A 202 1.19 -0.15 27.41
C THR A 202 1.28 -1.60 27.90
N PHE A 203 2.49 -2.03 28.20
CA PHE A 203 2.82 -3.34 28.74
C PHE A 203 3.39 -3.16 30.14
N THR A 204 2.86 -3.91 31.10
CA THR A 204 3.35 -3.94 32.48
C THR A 204 3.68 -5.37 32.87
N ASN A 205 4.72 -5.50 33.67
CA ASN A 205 5.26 -6.78 34.07
C ASN A 205 5.45 -6.81 35.58
N SER A 206 5.03 -7.88 36.26
CA SER A 206 5.20 -8.00 37.70
C SER A 206 6.67 -8.02 38.15
N THR A 207 7.61 -8.29 37.24
CA THR A 207 9.05 -8.35 37.53
C THR A 207 9.81 -7.07 37.21
N VAL A 208 9.19 -6.13 36.45
CA VAL A 208 9.84 -4.89 35.98
C VAL A 208 8.97 -3.70 36.38
N THR A 209 9.53 -2.78 37.16
CA THR A 209 8.79 -1.62 37.71
C THR A 209 8.42 -0.57 36.66
N THR A 210 9.15 -0.51 35.55
CA THR A 210 8.93 0.47 34.48
C THR A 210 8.01 -0.11 33.42
N PRO A 211 6.83 0.48 33.18
CA PRO A 211 5.99 0.11 32.05
C PRO A 211 6.73 0.35 30.74
N SER A 212 6.58 -0.58 29.80
CA SER A 212 7.06 -0.42 28.43
C SER A 212 5.88 -0.10 27.51
N VAL A 213 6.16 0.51 26.36
CA VAL A 213 5.21 0.60 25.25
C VAL A 213 5.43 -0.57 24.30
N TYR A 214 4.36 -1.04 23.67
CA TYR A 214 4.43 -2.07 22.65
C TYR A 214 3.76 -1.62 21.36
N THR A 215 4.24 -2.20 20.26
CA THR A 215 3.59 -2.15 18.95
C THR A 215 3.46 -3.58 18.44
N HIS A 216 2.23 -4.03 18.22
CA HIS A 216 1.94 -5.33 17.64
C HIS A 216 1.27 -5.15 16.28
N VAL A 217 1.65 -6.01 15.34
CA VAL A 217 0.99 -6.13 14.04
C VAL A 217 0.15 -7.39 14.08
N LEU A 218 -1.17 -7.22 13.96
CA LEU A 218 -2.13 -8.30 13.90
C LEU A 218 -2.47 -8.58 12.46
N LYS A 219 -2.45 -9.85 12.08
CA LYS A 219 -2.90 -10.31 10.77
C LYS A 219 -3.95 -11.39 10.92
N GLU A 220 -5.02 -11.30 10.14
CA GLU A 220 -5.99 -12.38 10.04
C GLU A 220 -5.41 -13.53 9.19
N GLN A 221 -5.35 -14.72 9.77
CA GLN A 221 -4.95 -15.95 9.10
C GLN A 221 -5.93 -17.06 9.47
N ASN A 222 -6.51 -17.72 8.46
CA ASN A 222 -7.49 -18.79 8.67
C ASN A 222 -8.65 -18.39 9.61
N LYS A 223 -9.18 -17.16 9.44
CA LYS A 223 -10.25 -16.58 10.27
C LYS A 223 -9.87 -16.39 11.75
N LYS A 224 -8.58 -16.29 12.05
CA LYS A 224 -8.05 -16.01 13.39
C LYS A 224 -7.06 -14.86 13.33
N TRP A 225 -7.18 -13.93 14.26
CA TRP A 225 -6.24 -12.82 14.39
C TRP A 225 -5.01 -13.27 15.19
N GLN A 226 -3.83 -13.01 14.64
CA GLN A 226 -2.56 -13.42 15.22
C GLN A 226 -1.55 -12.28 15.19
N ILE A 227 -0.71 -12.21 16.21
CA ILE A 227 0.42 -11.28 16.29
C ILE A 227 1.53 -11.82 15.38
N VAL A 228 1.78 -11.14 14.25
CA VAL A 228 2.78 -11.53 13.26
C VAL A 228 4.10 -10.78 13.39
N ALA A 229 4.08 -9.62 14.07
CA ALA A 229 5.26 -8.89 14.49
C ALA A 229 4.97 -8.20 15.83
N ALA A 230 5.99 -8.13 16.68
CA ALA A 230 5.92 -7.43 17.95
C ALA A 230 7.18 -6.61 18.20
N GLN A 231 7.02 -5.45 18.80
CA GLN A 231 8.10 -4.60 19.26
C GLN A 231 7.74 -4.06 20.63
N ARG A 232 8.73 -4.01 21.53
CA ARG A 232 8.62 -3.34 22.83
C ARG A 232 9.74 -2.32 22.97
N ALA A 233 9.43 -1.22 23.64
CA ALA A 233 10.39 -0.17 23.94
C ALA A 233 10.07 0.44 25.31
N PHE A 234 11.10 0.87 26.05
CA PHE A 234 10.86 1.76 27.18
C PHE A 234 10.48 3.14 26.65
N PRO A 235 9.45 3.81 27.21
CA PRO A 235 9.19 5.19 26.89
C PRO A 235 10.45 6.00 27.23
N SER A 236 10.94 6.79 26.27
CA SER A 236 12.05 7.71 26.52
C SER A 236 11.63 8.68 27.61
N VAL A 237 12.36 8.68 28.73
CA VAL A 237 12.25 9.75 29.73
C VAL A 237 12.68 11.02 29.01
N GLN A 238 11.74 11.94 28.77
CA GLN A 238 12.07 13.32 28.40
C GLN A 238 12.42 14.09 29.67
#